data_AF-I4F1Y7-F1
#
_entry.id   AF-I4F1Y7-F1
#
_cell.length_a   1.000
_cell.length_b   1.000
_cell.length_c   1.000
_cell.angle_alpha   90.00
_cell.angle_beta   90.00
_cell.angle_gamma   90.00
#
_symmetry.space_group_name_H-M   'P 1'
#
loop_
_entity.id
_entity.type
_entity.pdbx_description
1 polymer ?
#
loop_
_entity_poly.entity_id
_entity_poly.type
_entity_poly.pdbx_seq_one_letter_code
_entity_poly.pdbx_strand_id
1 'polypeptide(L)'
;MSKRTGVAGAVWALLSVLAFLVDPILGACVLVFGAIGVVVVQLASTWDEHPDFEARELVRARKRKQKWDRDAGKREKDAARYAAHQARQAQKARSAPEPGVDERAS
;
A
#
# COMPACT_ATOMS: atom_id res chain seq x y z
N MET A 1 3.94 14.27 23.82
CA MET A 1 3.27 13.82 25.08
C MET A 1 2.55 14.99 25.71
N SER A 2 1.27 14.84 26.00
CA SER A 2 0.51 15.90 26.70
C SER A 2 0.90 15.91 28.17
N LYS A 3 0.83 17.07 28.85
CA LYS A 3 1.04 17.17 30.30
C LYS A 3 0.15 16.17 31.06
N ARG A 4 -1.06 15.91 30.56
CA ARG A 4 -2.02 14.96 31.13
C ARG A 4 -1.54 13.51 31.06
N THR A 5 -0.92 13.09 29.95
CA THR A 5 -0.41 11.71 29.81
C THR A 5 0.81 11.47 30.70
N GLY A 6 1.66 12.49 30.88
CA GLY A 6 2.78 12.41 31.83
C GLY A 6 2.30 12.27 33.27
N VAL A 7 1.32 13.07 33.68
CA VAL A 7 0.72 12.99 35.02
C VAL A 7 0.04 11.63 35.25
N ALA A 8 -0.73 11.14 34.28
CA ALA A 8 -1.38 9.83 34.37
C ALA A 8 -0.35 8.68 34.51
N GLY A 9 0.74 8.73 33.75
CA GLY A 9 1.84 7.76 33.87
C GLY A 9 2.53 7.80 35.24
N ALA A 10 2.80 9.01 35.76
CA ALA A 10 3.41 9.19 37.07
C ALA A 10 2.51 8.68 38.21
N VAL A 11 1.21 8.97 38.15
CA VAL A 11 0.21 8.47 39.11
C VAL A 11 0.13 6.95 39.05
N TRP A 12 0.08 6.36 37.86
CA TRP A 12 0.04 4.91 37.71
C TRP A 12 1.30 4.21 38.25
N ALA A 13 2.49 4.76 37.98
CA ALA A 13 3.74 4.25 38.55
C ALA A 13 3.74 4.32 40.08
N LEU A 14 3.31 5.46 40.65
CA LEU A 14 3.19 5.62 42.11
C LEU A 14 2.22 4.61 42.72
N LEU A 15 1.04 4.44 42.12
CA LEU A 15 0.04 3.47 42.56
C LEU A 15 0.56 2.03 42.48
N SER A 16 1.33 1.70 41.45
CA SER A 16 1.93 0.37 41.31
C SER A 16 2.94 0.11 42.43
N VAL A 17 3.82 1.08 42.73
CA VAL A 17 4.78 0.98 43.84
C VAL A 17 4.06 0.82 45.19
N LEU A 18 3.03 1.63 45.45
CA LEU A 18 2.23 1.52 46.67
C LEU A 18 1.53 0.17 46.78
N ALA A 19 1.00 -0.37 45.67
CA ALA A 19 0.37 -1.69 45.65
C ALA A 19 1.38 -2.81 45.97
N PHE A 20 2.59 -2.76 45.42
CA PHE A 20 3.65 -3.73 45.73
C PHE A 20 4.08 -3.71 47.19
N LEU A 21 4.03 -2.55 47.85
CA LEU A 21 4.33 -2.44 49.29
C LEU A 21 3.25 -3.09 50.16
N VAL A 22 2.00 -3.15 49.68
CA VAL A 22 0.88 -3.77 50.40
C VAL A 22 0.84 -5.27 50.14
N ASP A 23 0.88 -5.69 48.87
CA ASP A 23 0.82 -7.08 48.45
C ASP A 23 1.50 -7.23 47.07
N PRO A 24 2.52 -8.08 46.93
CA PRO A 24 3.17 -8.34 45.65
C PRO A 24 2.23 -8.81 44.54
N ILE A 25 1.18 -9.58 44.86
CA ILE A 25 0.19 -10.07 43.90
C ILE A 25 -0.66 -8.91 43.39
N LEU A 26 -1.16 -8.06 44.30
CA LEU A 26 -1.92 -6.86 43.90
C LEU A 26 -1.06 -5.90 43.08
N GLY A 27 0.20 -5.70 43.47
CA GLY A 27 1.17 -4.91 42.71
C GLY A 27 1.34 -5.43 41.28
N ALA A 28 1.52 -6.75 41.12
CA ALA A 28 1.62 -7.39 39.81
C ALA A 28 0.34 -7.21 38.98
N CYS A 29 -0.84 -7.36 39.58
CA CYS A 29 -2.11 -7.11 38.90
C CYS A 29 -2.22 -5.68 38.37
N VAL A 30 -1.99 -4.67 39.21
CA VAL A 30 -2.09 -3.25 38.82
C VAL A 30 -1.09 -2.91 37.72
N LEU A 31 0.13 -3.44 37.81
CA LEU A 31 1.16 -3.22 36.81
C LEU A 31 0.81 -3.89 35.47
N VAL A 32 0.35 -5.14 35.47
CA VAL A 32 0.02 -5.87 34.24
C VAL A 32 -1.21 -5.27 33.56
N PHE A 33 -2.30 -5.07 34.29
CA PHE A 33 -3.52 -4.51 33.71
C PHE A 33 -3.33 -3.06 33.25
N GLY A 34 -2.55 -2.27 34.00
CA GLY A 34 -2.18 -0.92 33.58
C GLY A 34 -1.35 -0.92 32.29
N ALA A 35 -0.35 -1.80 32.18
CA ALA A 35 0.49 -1.92 30.99
C ALA A 35 -0.34 -2.35 29.77
N ILE A 36 -1.23 -3.34 29.93
CA ILE A 36 -2.16 -3.76 28.87
C ILE A 36 -3.04 -2.57 28.45
N GLY A 37 -3.59 -1.83 29.43
CA GLY A 37 -4.39 -0.64 29.16
C GLY A 37 -3.65 0.41 28.33
N VAL A 38 -2.37 0.67 28.62
CA VAL A 38 -1.52 1.59 27.83
C VAL A 38 -1.40 1.11 26.39
N VAL A 39 -1.15 -0.19 26.17
CA VAL A 39 -1.05 -0.75 24.82
C VAL A 39 -2.37 -0.63 24.06
N VAL A 40 -3.50 -0.92 24.72
CA VAL A 40 -4.84 -0.81 24.12
C VAL A 40 -5.14 0.64 23.75
N VAL A 41 -4.88 1.60 24.64
CA VAL A 41 -5.08 3.04 24.36
C VAL A 41 -4.18 3.49 23.21
N GLN A 42 -2.93 3.05 23.16
CA GLN A 42 -2.03 3.38 22.07
C GLN A 42 -2.55 2.85 20.73
N LEU A 43 -3.03 1.61 20.69
CA LEU A 43 -3.59 1.02 19.47
C LEU A 43 -4.91 1.69 19.05
N ALA A 44 -5.74 2.05 20.03
CA ALA A 44 -6.99 2.76 19.79
C ALA A 44 -6.78 4.21 19.37
N SER A 45 -5.66 4.85 19.74
CA SER A 45 -5.40 6.27 19.45
C SER A 45 -5.36 6.60 17.96
N THR A 46 -5.05 5.62 17.12
CA THR A 46 -5.03 5.75 15.65
C THR A 46 -6.21 5.06 14.97
N TRP A 47 -7.20 4.59 15.74
CA TRP A 47 -8.36 3.87 15.19
C TRP A 47 -9.20 4.76 14.28
N ASP A 48 -9.33 6.04 14.60
CA ASP A 48 -10.06 7.01 13.77
C ASP A 48 -9.20 7.61 12.65
N GLU A 49 -7.89 7.32 12.61
CA GLU A 49 -6.98 7.74 11.52
C GLU A 49 -7.05 6.81 10.30
N HIS A 50 -8.24 6.38 9.94
CA HIS A 50 -8.45 5.64 8.70
C HIS A 50 -8.79 6.61 7.56
N PRO A 51 -7.99 6.65 6.48
CA PRO A 51 -8.30 7.52 5.36
C PRO A 51 -9.64 7.15 4.75
N ASP A 52 -10.47 8.16 4.51
CA ASP A 52 -11.74 8.03 3.82
C ASP A 52 -11.57 7.30 2.48
N PHE A 53 -12.66 6.69 2.01
CA PHE A 53 -12.65 5.99 0.73
C PHE A 53 -12.10 6.88 -0.40
N GLU A 54 -12.52 8.15 -0.45
CA GLU A 54 -12.06 9.12 -1.43
C GLU A 54 -10.56 9.44 -1.29
N ALA A 55 -10.08 9.64 -0.06
CA ALA A 55 -8.66 9.88 0.21
C ALA A 55 -7.80 8.68 -0.25
N ARG A 56 -8.28 7.45 -0.02
CA ARG A 56 -7.62 6.22 -0.49
C ARG A 56 -7.62 6.13 -2.02
N GLU A 57 -8.73 6.42 -2.68
CA GLU A 57 -8.83 6.40 -4.15
C GLU A 57 -7.94 7.47 -4.79
N LEU A 58 -7.88 8.69 -4.23
CA LEU A 58 -6.96 9.73 -4.69
C LEU A 58 -5.50 9.31 -4.56
N VAL A 59 -5.12 8.61 -3.49
CA VAL A 59 -3.76 8.05 -3.35
C VAL A 59 -3.50 6.97 -4.41
N ARG A 60 -4.46 6.08 -4.68
CA ARG A 60 -4.34 5.06 -5.73
C ARG A 60 -4.25 5.67 -7.12
N ALA A 61 -5.06 6.69 -7.41
CA ALA A 61 -5.01 7.44 -8.67
C ALA A 61 -3.65 8.12 -8.85
N ARG A 62 -3.13 8.78 -7.82
CA ARG A 62 -1.77 9.36 -7.82
C ARG A 62 -0.69 8.32 -8.10
N LYS A 63 -0.75 7.15 -7.44
CA LYS A 63 0.19 6.05 -7.69
C LYS A 63 0.09 5.49 -9.12
N ARG A 64 -1.12 5.36 -9.67
CA ARG A 64 -1.34 4.95 -11.07
C ARG A 64 -0.74 5.96 -12.04
N LYS A 65 -0.96 7.25 -11.81
CA LYS A 65 -0.38 8.33 -12.62
C LYS A 65 1.16 8.29 -12.56
N GLN A 66 1.76 8.21 -11.37
CA GLN A 66 3.22 8.10 -11.23
C GLN A 66 3.79 6.87 -11.95
N LYS A 67 3.12 5.72 -11.85
CA LYS A 67 3.49 4.51 -12.60
C LYS A 67 3.44 4.77 -14.11
N TRP A 68 2.36 5.38 -14.58
CA TRP A 68 2.14 5.70 -15.99
C TRP A 68 3.25 6.62 -16.51
N ASP A 69 3.52 7.72 -15.80
CA ASP A 69 4.52 8.71 -16.18
C ASP A 69 5.93 8.10 -16.22
N ARG A 70 6.29 7.28 -15.21
CA ARG A 70 7.57 6.55 -15.19
C ARG A 70 7.73 5.62 -16.40
N ASP A 71 6.65 4.94 -16.79
CA ASP A 71 6.69 3.95 -17.86
C ASP A 71 6.38 4.58 -19.25
N ALA A 72 6.23 5.91 -19.35
CA ALA A 72 5.93 6.62 -20.60
C ALA A 72 7.00 6.40 -21.69
N GLY A 73 8.28 6.59 -21.35
CA GLY A 73 9.37 6.39 -22.32
C GLY A 73 9.53 4.94 -22.79
N LYS A 74 9.07 3.96 -22.00
CA LYS A 74 9.00 2.55 -22.45
C LYS A 74 7.88 2.35 -23.45
N ARG A 75 6.73 2.97 -23.23
CA ARG A 75 5.56 2.91 -24.11
C ARG A 75 5.80 3.59 -25.46
N GLU A 76 6.55 4.69 -25.49
CA GLU A 76 6.97 5.32 -26.75
C GLU A 76 7.86 4.40 -27.58
N LYS A 77 8.85 3.76 -26.94
CA LYS A 77 9.72 2.77 -27.61
C LYS A 77 8.94 1.56 -28.09
N ASP A 78 7.95 1.11 -27.32
CA ASP A 78 7.09 -0.01 -27.69
C ASP A 78 6.15 0.35 -28.85
N ALA A 79 5.55 1.53 -28.82
CA ALA A 79 4.74 2.06 -29.91
C ALA A 79 5.56 2.19 -31.21
N ALA A 80 6.81 2.68 -31.13
CA ALA A 80 7.71 2.75 -32.27
C ALA A 80 8.05 1.36 -32.85
N ARG A 81 8.32 0.38 -31.97
CA ARG A 81 8.57 -1.01 -32.40
C ARG A 81 7.33 -1.63 -33.03
N TYR A 82 6.17 -1.40 -32.45
CA TYR A 82 4.89 -1.88 -32.97
C TYR A 82 4.60 -1.29 -34.35
N ALA A 83 4.78 0.03 -34.53
CA ALA A 83 4.62 0.70 -35.82
C ALA A 83 5.59 0.14 -36.88
N ALA A 84 6.86 -0.07 -36.53
CA ALA A 84 7.83 -0.69 -37.43
C ALA A 84 7.47 -2.14 -37.80
N HIS A 85 6.93 -2.90 -36.86
CA HIS A 85 6.43 -4.26 -37.13
C HIS A 85 5.22 -4.25 -38.06
N GLN A 86 4.26 -3.34 -37.83
CA GLN A 86 3.11 -3.17 -38.72
C GLN A 86 3.51 -2.76 -40.14
N ALA A 87 4.49 -1.87 -40.29
CA ALA A 87 5.02 -1.49 -41.60
C ALA A 87 5.64 -2.69 -42.33
N ARG A 88 6.40 -3.53 -41.63
CA ARG A 88 6.97 -4.78 -42.20
C ARG A 88 5.88 -5.77 -42.60
N GLN A 89 4.84 -5.95 -41.78
CA GLN A 89 3.73 -6.84 -42.10
C GLN A 89 2.91 -6.32 -43.29
N ALA A 90 2.67 -5.02 -43.38
CA ALA A 90 1.99 -4.40 -44.51
C ALA A 90 2.79 -4.56 -45.81
N GLN A 91 4.12 -4.43 -45.77
CA GLN A 91 4.98 -4.72 -46.92
C GLN A 91 4.91 -6.19 -47.32
N LYS A 92 5.01 -7.11 -46.35
CA LYS A 92 4.92 -8.55 -46.58
C LYS A 92 3.58 -8.98 -47.17
N ALA A 93 2.48 -8.37 -46.71
CA ALA A 93 1.14 -8.61 -47.27
C ALA A 93 0.99 -8.10 -48.70
N ARG A 94 1.65 -6.99 -49.06
CA ARG A 94 1.66 -6.46 -50.44
C ARG A 94 2.56 -7.26 -51.38
N SER A 95 3.62 -7.88 -50.86
CA SER A 95 4.55 -8.71 -51.63
C SER A 95 4.23 -10.20 -51.59
N ALA A 96 3.14 -10.60 -50.94
CA ALA A 96 2.67 -11.97 -50.96
C ALA A 96 2.10 -12.28 -52.36
N PRO A 97 2.59 -13.30 -53.07
CA PRO A 97 1.98 -13.75 -54.31
C PRO A 97 0.56 -14.26 -54.03
N GLU A 98 -0.38 -13.98 -54.92
CA GLU A 98 -1.73 -14.57 -54.94
C GLU A 98 -1.64 -16.09 -54.70
N PRO A 99 -2.27 -16.64 -53.65
CA PRO A 99 -2.26 -18.06 -53.42
C PRO A 99 -3.14 -18.77 -54.47
N GLY A 100 -2.49 -19.27 -55.52
CA GLY A 100 -2.92 -20.43 -56.30
C GLY A 100 -4.10 -20.21 -57.26
N VAL A 101 -3.82 -19.67 -58.44
CA VAL A 101 -4.68 -19.84 -59.63
C VAL A 101 -4.19 -20.99 -60.55
N ASP A 102 -3.01 -21.56 -60.31
CA ASP A 102 -2.32 -22.40 -61.31
C ASP A 102 -2.35 -23.94 -61.11
N GLU A 103 -3.29 -24.50 -60.32
CA GLU A 103 -3.35 -25.97 -60.11
C GLU A 103 -4.64 -26.64 -60.61
N ARG A 104 -5.26 -26.12 -61.69
CA ARG A 104 -6.39 -26.79 -62.38
C ARG A 104 -6.33 -26.72 -63.91
N ALA A 105 -5.13 -26.73 -64.49
CA ALA A 105 -4.99 -26.84 -65.95
C ALA A 105 -3.73 -27.60 -66.33
N SER A 106 -3.75 -28.93 -66.18
CA SER A 106 -2.95 -29.89 -66.97
C SER A 106 -3.54 -31.28 -66.83
#